data_AF-A0A7Y5DBE8-F1
#
_entry.id   AF-A0A7Y5DBE8-F1
#
_cell.length_a   1.000
_cell.length_b   1.000
_cell.length_c   1.000
_cell.angle_alpha   90.00
_cell.angle_beta   90.00
_cell.angle_gamma   90.00
#
_symmetry.space_group_name_H-M   'P 1'
#
loop_
_entity.id
_entity.type
_entity.pdbx_description
1 polymer ?
#
loop_
_entity_poly.entity_id
_entity_poly.type
_entity_poly.pdbx_seq_one_letter_code
_entity_poly.pdbx_strand_id
1 'polypeptide(L)'
;MQKLFSILFLLLLFSKISNAQPYTLDKNVKPIELRLIDYNGENGDTTWKGKVNFTTVTPKKDTTYFYVKGLSVYQPIYFSTTGKNKNLEISLCKDSWKNANQKGNLKVNEKWDTHFKTEGSFGIMMITKSREPYQIFTWVGKTIRGKDIAAPFKKQEPKAAKKTEKKPKAKSKKQ
;
A
#
# COMPACT_ATOMS: atom_id res chain seq x y z
N MET A 1 46.58 -18.70 5.33
CA MET A 1 45.52 -18.65 4.28
C MET A 1 44.20 -19.33 4.68
N GLN A 2 44.20 -20.39 5.49
CA GLN A 2 42.98 -21.10 5.92
C GLN A 2 41.97 -20.25 6.72
N LYS A 3 42.44 -19.32 7.56
CA LYS A 3 41.57 -18.40 8.32
C LYS A 3 40.82 -17.37 7.46
N LEU A 4 41.36 -17.02 6.29
CA LEU A 4 40.71 -16.09 5.35
C LEU A 4 39.55 -16.77 4.60
N PHE A 5 39.70 -18.06 4.31
CA PHE A 5 38.69 -18.86 3.62
C PHE A 5 37.47 -19.14 4.52
N SER A 6 37.67 -19.32 5.83
CA SER A 6 36.58 -19.51 6.79
C SER A 6 35.69 -18.27 6.98
N ILE A 7 36.24 -17.06 6.83
CA ILE A 7 35.45 -15.81 6.93
C ILE A 7 34.57 -15.62 5.69
N LEU A 8 35.08 -15.97 4.50
CA LEU A 8 34.33 -15.88 3.25
C LEU A 8 33.16 -16.89 3.19
N PHE A 9 33.34 -18.08 3.77
CA PHE A 9 32.29 -19.09 3.87
C PHE A 9 31.19 -18.70 4.89
N LEU A 10 31.54 -18.00 5.97
CA LEU A 10 30.58 -17.53 6.97
C LEU A 10 29.70 -16.38 6.45
N LEU A 11 30.23 -15.53 5.57
CA LEU A 11 29.48 -14.43 4.93
C LEU A 11 28.46 -14.90 3.88
N LEU A 12 28.69 -16.05 3.23
CA LEU A 12 27.74 -16.62 2.26
C LEU A 12 26.46 -17.17 2.93
N LEU A 13 26.52 -17.53 4.22
CA LEU A 13 25.37 -18.09 4.95
C LEU A 13 24.34 -17.03 5.37
N PHE A 14 24.68 -15.73 5.34
CA PHE A 14 23.75 -14.64 5.65
C PHE A 14 22.99 -14.09 4.43
N SER A 15 23.25 -14.63 3.22
CA SER A 15 22.57 -14.17 2.00
C SER A 15 21.13 -14.71 1.85
N LYS A 16 20.65 -15.54 2.78
CA LYS A 16 19.21 -15.78 2.95
C LYS A 16 18.60 -14.64 3.78
N ILE A 17 18.71 -13.42 3.25
CA ILE A 17 17.89 -12.29 3.69
C ILE A 17 16.46 -12.76 3.45
N SER A 18 15.76 -13.03 4.55
CA SER A 18 14.35 -13.34 4.60
C SER A 18 13.60 -12.37 3.69
N ASN A 19 13.17 -12.86 2.53
CA ASN A 19 11.93 -12.35 1.95
C ASN A 19 10.89 -12.71 2.99
N ALA A 20 10.61 -11.78 3.91
CA ALA A 20 9.46 -11.86 4.79
C ALA A 20 8.31 -12.29 3.91
N GLN A 21 7.84 -13.52 4.08
CA GLN A 21 6.64 -14.01 3.44
C GLN A 21 5.53 -13.62 4.39
N PRO A 22 4.82 -12.50 4.19
CA PRO A 22 3.61 -12.35 4.94
C PRO A 22 2.72 -13.47 4.38
N TYR A 23 2.00 -14.18 5.24
CA TYR A 23 1.04 -15.24 4.90
C TYR A 23 1.42 -16.73 4.86
N THR A 24 2.65 -17.23 5.09
CA THR A 24 2.88 -18.69 4.91
C THR A 24 3.76 -19.37 5.96
N LEU A 25 3.29 -19.43 7.21
CA LEU A 25 3.71 -20.53 8.10
C LEU A 25 2.97 -21.85 7.80
N ASP A 26 1.86 -21.81 7.06
CA ASP A 26 1.13 -23.01 6.63
C ASP A 26 1.63 -23.51 5.27
N LYS A 27 2.34 -24.63 5.26
CA LYS A 27 2.90 -25.27 4.05
C LYS A 27 1.83 -25.77 3.07
N ASN A 28 0.59 -25.91 3.52
CA ASN A 28 -0.53 -26.37 2.69
C ASN A 28 -1.16 -25.23 1.87
N VAL A 29 -0.85 -23.98 2.20
CA VAL A 29 -1.35 -22.81 1.47
C VAL A 29 -0.35 -22.39 0.41
N LYS A 30 -0.76 -22.47 -0.87
CA LYS A 30 0.00 -21.98 -2.02
C LYS A 30 -0.72 -20.77 -2.63
N PRO A 31 -0.40 -19.54 -2.20
CA PRO A 31 -1.06 -18.34 -2.69
C PRO A 31 -0.55 -17.94 -4.09
N ILE A 32 -1.44 -17.39 -4.91
CA ILE A 32 -1.16 -16.96 -6.27
C ILE A 32 -0.79 -15.47 -6.26
N GLU A 33 0.33 -15.10 -6.89
CA GLU A 33 0.73 -13.69 -6.98
C GLU A 33 -0.13 -12.95 -8.01
N LEU A 34 -0.81 -11.90 -7.58
CA LEU A 34 -1.45 -10.93 -8.48
C LEU A 34 -0.42 -9.87 -8.84
N ARG A 35 0.25 -10.07 -9.98
CA ARG A 35 1.28 -9.16 -10.47
C ARG A 35 0.65 -7.84 -10.89
N LEU A 36 1.14 -6.75 -10.30
CA LEU A 36 0.75 -5.40 -10.65
C LEU A 36 1.55 -4.92 -11.86
N ILE A 37 0.87 -4.33 -12.84
CA ILE A 37 1.46 -3.68 -14.02
C ILE A 37 1.26 -2.16 -13.93
N ASP A 38 2.19 -1.39 -14.47
CA ASP A 38 2.08 0.07 -14.47
C ASP A 38 0.87 0.51 -15.30
N TYR A 39 0.10 1.47 -14.76
CA TYR A 39 -1.08 2.05 -15.39
C TYR A 39 -0.96 3.57 -15.38
N ASN A 40 -1.03 4.16 -16.58
CA ASN A 40 -0.78 5.59 -16.79
C ASN A 40 -2.06 6.44 -16.83
N GLY A 41 -3.23 5.84 -16.55
CA GLY A 41 -4.53 6.46 -16.75
C GLY A 41 -5.04 6.33 -18.18
N GLU A 42 -6.30 6.69 -18.39
CA GLU A 42 -6.95 6.72 -19.71
C GLU A 42 -7.14 8.17 -20.19
N ASN A 43 -7.01 8.40 -21.49
CA ASN A 43 -7.39 9.66 -22.15
C ASN A 43 -6.76 10.94 -21.53
N GLY A 44 -5.56 10.84 -20.97
CA GLY A 44 -4.89 11.97 -20.32
C GLY A 44 -5.32 12.24 -18.87
N ASP A 45 -6.32 11.51 -18.34
CA ASP A 45 -6.67 11.56 -16.92
C ASP A 45 -5.58 10.86 -16.09
N THR A 46 -4.87 11.67 -15.29
CA THR A 46 -3.75 11.19 -14.47
C THR A 46 -4.18 10.74 -13.08
N THR A 47 -5.46 10.88 -12.72
CA THR A 47 -6.01 10.59 -11.39
C THR A 47 -5.75 9.15 -10.98
N TRP A 48 -5.85 8.22 -11.93
CA TRP A 48 -5.67 6.80 -11.68
C TRP A 48 -4.25 6.29 -11.95
N LYS A 49 -3.25 7.18 -12.09
CA LYS A 49 -1.86 6.74 -12.27
C LYS A 49 -1.38 5.88 -11.10
N GLY A 50 -0.76 4.77 -11.42
CA GLY A 50 -0.30 3.81 -10.43
C GLY A 50 0.01 2.47 -11.04
N LYS A 51 -0.40 1.41 -10.36
CA LYS A 51 -0.30 0.03 -10.84
C LYS A 51 -1.62 -0.68 -10.68
N VAL A 52 -1.92 -1.59 -11.59
CA VAL A 52 -3.16 -2.38 -11.56
C VAL A 52 -2.89 -3.87 -11.71
N ASN A 53 -3.79 -4.67 -11.18
CA ASN A 53 -3.99 -6.05 -11.59
C ASN A 53 -5.48 -6.23 -11.90
N PHE A 54 -5.77 -6.88 -13.01
CA PHE A 54 -7.11 -7.36 -13.35
C PHE A 54 -7.00 -8.85 -13.66
N THR A 55 -7.69 -9.68 -12.89
CA THR A 55 -7.62 -11.14 -13.03
C THR A 55 -9.02 -11.74 -12.97
N THR A 56 -9.38 -12.52 -13.99
CA THR A 56 -10.56 -13.39 -13.96
C THR A 56 -10.16 -14.75 -13.40
N VAL A 57 -10.91 -15.23 -12.41
CA VAL A 57 -10.65 -16.49 -11.71
C VAL A 57 -11.82 -17.43 -11.92
N THR A 58 -11.54 -18.64 -12.42
CA THR A 58 -12.46 -19.77 -12.38
C THR A 58 -12.10 -20.67 -11.20
N PRO A 59 -12.91 -20.74 -10.14
CA PRO A 59 -12.56 -21.48 -8.92
C PRO A 59 -12.44 -22.98 -9.18
N LYS A 60 -11.29 -23.58 -8.88
CA LYS A 60 -11.09 -25.05 -8.92
C LYS A 60 -11.27 -25.73 -7.55
N LYS A 61 -11.24 -24.94 -6.49
CA LYS A 61 -11.36 -25.35 -5.08
C LYS A 61 -12.13 -24.28 -4.32
N ASP A 62 -12.64 -24.65 -3.16
CA ASP A 62 -13.54 -23.78 -2.40
C ASP A 62 -12.83 -22.55 -1.83
N THR A 63 -11.55 -22.69 -1.46
CA THR A 63 -10.74 -21.57 -0.98
C THR A 63 -9.57 -21.31 -1.91
N THR A 64 -9.48 -20.09 -2.44
CA THR A 64 -8.35 -19.63 -3.23
C THR A 64 -7.65 -18.48 -2.52
N TYR A 65 -6.32 -18.52 -2.53
CA TYR A 65 -5.47 -17.55 -1.86
C TYR A 65 -4.68 -16.79 -2.91
N PHE A 66 -4.67 -15.48 -2.79
CA PHE A 66 -3.88 -14.58 -3.62
C PHE A 66 -3.08 -13.64 -2.76
N TYR A 67 -2.07 -13.01 -3.33
CA TYR A 67 -1.33 -11.94 -2.66
C TYR A 67 -0.82 -10.91 -3.65
N VAL A 68 -0.66 -9.69 -3.14
CA VAL A 68 -0.07 -8.54 -3.85
C VAL A 68 1.12 -8.07 -3.04
N LYS A 69 2.27 -7.83 -3.67
CA LYS A 69 3.52 -7.38 -3.02
C LYS A 69 4.09 -6.11 -3.65
N GLY A 70 5.11 -5.54 -3.00
CA GLY A 70 5.82 -4.35 -3.48
C GLY A 70 5.08 -3.05 -3.19
N LEU A 71 4.37 -2.99 -2.06
CA LEU A 71 3.52 -1.87 -1.66
C LEU A 71 4.27 -0.92 -0.71
N SER A 72 4.07 0.37 -0.89
CA SER A 72 4.51 1.42 0.03
C SER A 72 3.34 1.94 0.85
N VAL A 73 3.59 2.26 2.13
CA VAL A 73 2.59 2.84 3.05
C VAL A 73 1.96 4.14 2.52
N TYR A 74 2.66 4.84 1.63
CA TYR A 74 2.19 6.09 1.01
C TYR A 74 1.26 5.88 -0.18
N GLN A 75 1.02 4.64 -0.60
CA GLN A 75 0.17 4.34 -1.74
C GLN A 75 -1.27 4.06 -1.27
N PRO A 76 -2.29 4.72 -1.84
CA PRO A 76 -3.65 4.28 -1.67
C PRO A 76 -3.86 2.97 -2.43
N ILE A 77 -4.63 2.06 -1.85
CA ILE A 77 -5.00 0.79 -2.48
C ILE A 77 -6.52 0.77 -2.63
N TYR A 78 -6.97 0.45 -3.83
CA TYR A 78 -8.35 0.11 -4.13
C TYR A 78 -8.40 -1.36 -4.52
N PHE A 79 -9.32 -2.09 -3.90
CA PHE A 79 -9.59 -3.48 -4.23
C PHE A 79 -11.07 -3.61 -4.56
N SER A 80 -11.38 -4.33 -5.63
CA SER A 80 -12.76 -4.72 -5.92
C SER A 80 -12.84 -6.12 -6.49
N THR A 81 -14.01 -6.72 -6.31
CA THR A 81 -14.36 -7.99 -6.92
C THR A 81 -15.80 -7.96 -7.39
N THR A 82 -16.07 -8.63 -8.50
CA THR A 82 -17.42 -8.80 -9.05
C THR A 82 -17.56 -10.17 -9.71
N GLY A 83 -18.78 -10.62 -9.90
CA GLY A 83 -19.08 -11.94 -10.46
C GLY A 83 -20.54 -12.32 -10.29
N LYS A 84 -20.93 -13.42 -10.94
CA LYS A 84 -22.28 -13.99 -10.84
C LYS A 84 -22.44 -14.89 -9.60
N ASN A 85 -21.32 -15.21 -8.96
CA ASN A 85 -21.20 -16.15 -7.88
C ASN A 85 -22.02 -15.72 -6.65
N LYS A 86 -22.95 -16.59 -6.24
CA LYS A 86 -23.70 -16.39 -4.99
C LYS A 86 -22.80 -16.75 -3.80
N ASN A 87 -22.60 -15.82 -2.87
CA ASN A 87 -21.89 -16.02 -1.60
C ASN A 87 -20.37 -16.21 -1.75
N LEU A 88 -19.72 -15.32 -2.48
CA LEU A 88 -18.25 -15.26 -2.51
C LEU A 88 -17.78 -14.46 -1.28
N GLU A 89 -17.24 -15.15 -0.29
CA GLU A 89 -16.64 -14.50 0.87
C GLU A 89 -15.24 -14.01 0.54
N ILE A 90 -14.96 -12.77 0.93
CA ILE A 90 -13.69 -12.09 0.69
C ILE A 90 -13.06 -11.76 2.03
N SER A 91 -11.77 -12.01 2.16
CA SER A 91 -10.97 -11.63 3.33
C SER A 91 -9.66 -11.03 2.86
N LEU A 92 -9.40 -9.79 3.27
CA LEU A 92 -8.12 -9.11 3.06
C LEU A 92 -7.29 -9.22 4.33
N CYS A 93 -6.09 -9.77 4.22
CA CYS A 93 -5.23 -10.13 5.34
C CYS A 93 -3.87 -9.45 5.23
N LYS A 94 -3.34 -8.90 6.33
CA LYS A 94 -1.99 -8.31 6.38
C LYS A 94 -0.95 -9.24 6.99
N ASP A 95 -1.32 -9.98 8.04
CA ASP A 95 -0.34 -10.80 8.77
C ASP A 95 -0.68 -12.30 8.75
N SER A 96 -1.97 -12.65 8.73
CA SER A 96 -2.42 -14.05 8.84
C SER A 96 -3.72 -14.31 8.07
N TRP A 97 -3.84 -15.47 7.43
CA TRP A 97 -5.07 -15.92 6.79
C TRP A 97 -6.25 -16.09 7.75
N LYS A 98 -5.95 -16.35 9.04
CA LYS A 98 -6.99 -16.54 10.07
C LYS A 98 -7.59 -15.22 10.55
N ASN A 99 -6.81 -14.14 10.47
CA ASN A 99 -7.16 -12.82 11.00
C ASN A 99 -7.25 -11.82 9.85
N ALA A 100 -8.43 -11.74 9.24
CA ALA A 100 -8.68 -10.77 8.18
C ALA A 100 -8.81 -9.37 8.76
N ASN A 101 -8.13 -8.40 8.15
CA ASN A 101 -8.25 -6.98 8.48
C ASN A 101 -9.56 -6.40 7.92
N GLN A 102 -10.02 -6.92 6.78
CA GLN A 102 -11.29 -6.55 6.18
C GLN A 102 -11.98 -7.80 5.63
N LYS A 103 -13.30 -7.84 5.74
CA LYS A 103 -14.12 -8.93 5.23
C LYS A 103 -15.27 -8.38 4.38
N GLY A 104 -15.69 -9.16 3.41
CA GLY A 104 -16.79 -8.86 2.53
C GLY A 104 -17.50 -10.13 2.09
N ASN A 105 -18.70 -9.96 1.55
CA ASN A 105 -19.41 -11.02 0.86
C ASN A 105 -20.01 -10.44 -0.40
N LEU A 106 -19.72 -11.06 -1.55
CA LEU A 106 -20.30 -10.67 -2.82
C LEU A 106 -21.70 -11.28 -2.95
N LYS A 107 -22.69 -10.40 -3.09
CA LYS A 107 -24.02 -10.78 -3.53
C LYS A 107 -24.06 -10.90 -5.05
N VAL A 108 -25.07 -11.62 -5.55
CA VAL A 108 -25.24 -11.92 -6.97
C VAL A 108 -25.33 -10.63 -7.79
N ASN A 109 -24.50 -10.52 -8.83
CA ASN A 109 -24.44 -9.35 -9.73
C ASN A 109 -24.10 -8.02 -9.04
N GLU A 110 -23.57 -8.06 -7.82
CA GLU A 110 -23.05 -6.88 -7.15
C GLU A 110 -21.54 -6.76 -7.32
N LYS A 111 -21.01 -5.59 -6.95
CA LYS A 111 -19.59 -5.33 -6.81
C LYS A 111 -19.32 -5.15 -5.32
N TRP A 112 -18.31 -5.85 -4.81
CA TRP A 112 -17.75 -5.54 -3.50
C TRP A 112 -16.44 -4.79 -3.70
N ASP A 113 -16.27 -3.66 -3.04
CA ASP A 113 -15.05 -2.88 -3.11
C ASP A 113 -14.68 -2.23 -1.79
N THR A 114 -13.40 -1.92 -1.65
CA THR A 114 -12.84 -1.29 -0.47
C THR A 114 -11.56 -0.51 -0.79
N HIS A 115 -11.24 0.43 0.09
CA HIS A 115 -10.04 1.24 0.02
C HIS A 115 -9.26 1.12 1.33
N PHE A 116 -7.93 0.99 1.24
CA PHE A 116 -7.08 0.89 2.41
C PHE A 116 -5.64 1.29 2.11
N LYS A 117 -4.81 1.31 3.15
CA LYS A 117 -3.37 1.51 3.05
C LYS A 117 -2.67 0.35 3.74
N THR A 118 -1.57 -0.09 3.16
CA THR A 118 -0.68 -1.08 3.78
C THR A 118 0.71 -0.97 3.20
N GLU A 119 1.65 -1.73 3.75
CA GLU A 119 3.04 -1.78 3.30
C GLU A 119 3.51 -3.21 3.03
N GLY A 120 4.50 -3.35 2.15
CA GLY A 120 5.05 -4.64 1.74
C GLY A 120 4.07 -5.40 0.87
N SER A 121 3.07 -6.05 1.48
CA SER A 121 2.08 -6.88 0.80
C SER A 121 0.76 -6.97 1.58
N PHE A 122 -0.29 -7.44 0.90
CA PHE A 122 -1.51 -7.98 1.50
C PHE A 122 -1.93 -9.30 0.82
N GLY A 123 -2.62 -10.15 1.57
CA GLY A 123 -3.23 -11.39 1.12
C GLY A 123 -4.72 -11.21 0.85
N ILE A 124 -5.24 -11.96 -0.10
CA ILE A 124 -6.66 -12.00 -0.45
C ILE A 124 -7.09 -13.47 -0.38
N MET A 125 -8.01 -13.78 0.51
CA MET A 125 -8.64 -15.10 0.61
C MET A 125 -10.06 -15.01 0.08
N MET A 126 -10.36 -15.87 -0.89
CA MET A 126 -11.66 -15.94 -1.58
C MET A 126 -12.25 -17.32 -1.30
N ILE A 127 -13.43 -17.37 -0.69
CA ILE A 127 -14.14 -18.63 -0.37
C ILE A 127 -15.47 -18.67 -1.12
N THR A 128 -15.69 -19.72 -1.89
CA THR A 128 -16.96 -19.95 -2.58
C THR A 128 -17.18 -21.44 -2.86
N LYS A 129 -18.44 -21.87 -2.81
CA LYS A 129 -18.85 -23.21 -3.25
C LYS A 129 -19.22 -23.26 -4.74
N SER A 130 -19.43 -22.11 -5.38
CA SER A 130 -19.77 -22.03 -6.80
C SER A 130 -18.49 -22.07 -7.67
N ARG A 131 -18.63 -22.63 -8.87
CA ARG A 131 -17.58 -22.69 -9.89
C ARG A 131 -17.69 -21.58 -10.94
N GLU A 132 -18.64 -20.66 -10.75
CA GLU A 132 -18.78 -19.49 -11.62
C GLU A 132 -17.57 -18.57 -11.49
N PRO A 133 -17.08 -18.00 -12.60
CA PRO A 133 -15.97 -17.07 -12.57
C PRO A 133 -16.29 -15.79 -11.79
N TYR A 134 -15.27 -15.24 -11.15
CA TYR A 134 -15.28 -13.88 -10.60
C TYR A 134 -14.04 -13.10 -11.06
N GLN A 135 -14.14 -11.79 -11.01
CA GLN A 135 -13.07 -10.88 -11.40
C GLN A 135 -12.52 -10.20 -10.15
N ILE A 136 -11.20 -10.17 -10.03
CA ILE A 136 -10.47 -9.39 -9.04
C ILE A 136 -9.85 -8.19 -9.75
N PHE A 137 -10.05 -7.01 -9.20
CA PHE A 137 -9.34 -5.80 -9.58
C PHE A 137 -8.60 -5.24 -8.36
N THR A 138 -7.33 -4.90 -8.55
CA THR A 138 -6.54 -4.20 -7.55
C THR A 138 -5.86 -3.03 -8.22
N TRP A 139 -6.07 -1.83 -7.70
CA TRP A 139 -5.34 -0.64 -8.08
C TRP A 139 -4.51 -0.14 -6.90
N VAL A 140 -3.29 0.27 -7.18
CA VAL A 140 -2.34 0.83 -6.23
C VAL A 140 -1.87 2.17 -6.78
N GLY A 141 -2.22 3.26 -6.11
CA GLY A 141 -1.85 4.60 -6.56
C GLY A 141 -0.34 4.82 -6.60
N LYS A 142 0.08 5.84 -7.34
CA LYS A 142 1.47 6.26 -7.40
C LYS A 142 2.00 6.63 -5.99
N THR A 143 3.20 6.16 -5.67
CA THR A 143 3.89 6.57 -4.44
C THR A 143 4.22 8.06 -4.50
N ILE A 144 3.83 8.81 -3.47
CA ILE A 144 4.29 10.19 -3.25
C ILE A 144 5.75 10.10 -2.77
N ARG A 145 6.69 10.70 -3.51
CA ARG A 145 8.10 10.75 -3.08
C ARG A 145 8.30 12.00 -2.23
N GLY A 146 9.26 12.02 -1.31
CA GLY A 146 9.46 13.14 -0.36
C GLY A 146 9.64 14.52 -0.99
N LYS A 147 10.09 14.59 -2.25
CA LYS A 147 10.16 15.83 -3.05
C LYS A 147 8.80 16.40 -3.47
N ASP A 148 7.75 15.59 -3.41
CA ASP A 148 6.36 15.94 -3.74
C ASP A 148 5.56 16.32 -2.48
N ILE A 149 6.15 16.19 -1.28
CA ILE A 149 5.54 16.61 -0.01
C ILE A 149 5.92 18.07 0.22
N ALA A 150 4.96 18.99 0.06
CA ALA A 150 5.16 20.39 0.42
C ALA A 150 5.59 20.48 1.89
N ALA A 151 6.63 21.27 2.20
CA ALA A 151 7.14 21.42 3.56
C ALA A 151 6.00 21.84 4.51
N PRO A 152 5.60 20.97 5.46
CA PRO A 152 4.42 21.22 6.30
C PRO A 152 4.68 22.33 7.33
N PHE A 153 5.95 22.69 7.55
CA PHE A 153 6.36 23.70 8.50
C PHE A 153 7.00 24.88 7.76
N LYS A 154 6.32 26.03 7.76
CA LYS A 154 6.96 27.30 7.38
C LYS A 154 7.89 27.72 8.50
N LYS A 155 9.16 27.98 8.17
CA LYS A 155 10.14 28.53 9.11
C LYS A 155 9.63 29.91 9.55
N GLN A 156 9.38 30.10 10.84
CA GLN A 156 8.91 31.38 11.35
C GLN A 156 10.07 32.38 11.24
N GLU A 157 9.94 33.39 10.37
CA GLU A 157 10.93 34.45 10.26
C GLU A 157 10.91 35.28 11.55
N PRO A 158 12.08 35.61 12.13
CA PRO A 158 12.16 36.43 13.32
C PRO A 158 11.55 37.81 13.02
N LYS A 159 10.48 38.17 13.73
CA LYS A 159 9.89 39.51 13.66
C LYS A 159 10.97 40.54 13.94
N ALA A 160 11.30 41.37 12.95
CA ALA A 160 12.19 42.50 13.13
C ALA A 160 11.65 43.37 14.29
N ALA A 161 12.46 43.51 15.34
CA ALA A 161 12.16 44.42 16.44
C ALA A 161 12.05 45.84 15.90
N LYS A 162 10.85 46.43 15.92
CA LYS A 162 10.64 47.86 15.65
C LYS A 162 11.48 48.64 16.66
N LYS A 163 12.59 49.24 16.21
CA LYS A 163 13.26 50.32 16.93
C LYS A 163 12.30 51.50 17.01
N THR A 164 11.72 51.73 18.19
CA THR A 164 10.99 52.96 18.49
C THR A 164 11.99 54.09 18.62
N GLU A 165 12.08 54.92 17.59
CA GLU A 165 12.86 56.15 17.57
C GLU A 165 12.23 57.17 18.54
N LYS A 166 12.91 57.47 19.66
CA LYS A 166 12.52 58.53 20.59
C LYS A 166 12.86 59.90 19.96
N LYS A 167 11.84 60.63 19.52
CA LYS A 167 11.94 62.06 19.14
C LYS A 167 12.40 62.90 20.36
N PRO A 168 13.34 63.84 20.21
CA PRO A 168 13.78 64.70 21.30
C PRO A 168 12.76 65.81 21.62
N LYS A 169 12.52 66.05 22.92
CA LYS A 169 11.70 67.15 23.46
C LYS A 169 12.35 68.50 23.16
N ALA A 170 11.62 69.40 22.50
CA ALA A 170 11.98 70.79 22.32
C ALA A 170 12.01 71.52 23.68
N LYS A 171 13.11 72.25 23.95
CA LYS A 171 13.22 73.18 25.09
C LYS A 171 12.42 74.45 24.79
N SER A 172 11.47 74.77 25.67
CA SER A 172 10.78 76.05 25.74
C SER A 172 11.76 77.15 26.17
N LYS A 173 11.83 78.24 25.40
CA LYS A 173 12.58 79.46 25.71
C LYS A 173 11.56 80.48 26.26
N LYS A 174 11.68 80.81 27.55
CA LYS A 174 11.04 81.99 28.17
C LYS A 174 11.93 83.21 27.87
N GLN A 175 11.33 84.26 27.32
CA GLN A 175 11.67 85.66 27.55
C GLN A 175 10.35 86.40 27.73
#